data_AF-A0A4Y8RT99-F1
#
_entry.id   AF-A0A4Y8RT99-F1
#
_cell.length_a   1.000
_cell.length_b   1.000
_cell.length_c   1.000
_cell.angle_alpha   90.00
_cell.angle_beta   90.00
_cell.angle_gamma   90.00
#
_symmetry.space_group_name_H-M   'P 1'
#
loop_
_entity.id
_entity.type
_entity.pdbx_description
1 polymer ?
#
loop_
_entity_poly.entity_id
_entity_poly.type
_entity_poly.pdbx_seq_one_letter_code
_entity_poly.pdbx_strand_id
1 'polypeptide(L)' 'MTDRGDLTPRAFDRLTRTTETDFVWTASGIARFLGCGPDLVRSMREAGAPIRQVRKGGQIYASRAELLDWLKSNERRAG' A
#
# COMPACT_ATOMS: atom_id res chain seq x y z
N MET A 1 -22.05 22.08 -25.24
CA MET A 1 -21.21 22.92 -24.36
C MET A 1 -20.28 21.98 -23.62
N THR A 2 -19.13 21.68 -24.23
CA THR A 2 -18.14 20.74 -23.70
C THR A 2 -17.28 21.48 -22.69
N ASP A 3 -17.38 21.09 -21.42
CA ASP A 3 -16.48 21.49 -20.34
C ASP A 3 -15.05 21.06 -20.71
N ARG A 4 -14.28 21.97 -21.31
CA ARG A 4 -12.82 21.85 -21.33
C ARG A 4 -12.37 22.31 -19.95
N GLY A 5 -12.41 21.39 -18.99
CA GLY A 5 -11.80 21.63 -17.68
C GLY A 5 -10.34 22.03 -17.89
N ASP A 6 -10.05 23.33 -17.72
CA ASP A 6 -8.69 23.84 -17.76
C ASP A 6 -7.86 23.07 -16.76
N LEU A 7 -6.87 22.33 -17.27
CA LEU A 7 -5.91 21.60 -16.44
C LEU A 7 -5.03 22.64 -15.74
N THR A 8 -5.55 23.18 -14.64
CA THR A 8 -4.80 24.14 -13.84
C THR A 8 -3.52 23.46 -13.33
N PRO A 9 -2.40 24.20 -13.16
CA PRO A 9 -1.19 23.65 -12.58
C PRO A 9 -1.44 22.90 -11.27
N ARG A 10 -2.37 23.38 -10.43
CA ARG A 10 -2.79 22.70 -9.19
C ARG A 10 -3.54 21.39 -9.41
N ALA A 11 -4.37 21.29 -10.45
CA ALA A 11 -5.06 20.04 -10.80
C ALA A 11 -4.06 19.03 -11.37
N PHE A 12 -3.11 19.50 -12.17
CA PHE A 12 -2.00 18.69 -12.68
C PHE A 12 -1.11 18.18 -11.54
N ASP A 13 -0.69 19.04 -10.61
CA ASP A 13 0.12 18.66 -9.43
C ASP A 13 -0.58 17.61 -8.56
N ARG A 14 -1.91 17.68 -8.45
CA ARG A 14 -2.71 16.67 -7.72
C ARG A 14 -2.70 15.32 -8.45
N LEU A 15 -2.77 15.33 -9.78
CA LEU A 15 -2.70 14.12 -10.59
C LEU A 15 -1.31 13.48 -10.54
N THR A 16 -0.24 14.28 -10.61
CA THR A 16 1.15 13.78 -10.63
C THR A 16 1.69 13.42 -9.25
N ARG A 17 1.17 14.00 -8.16
CA ARG A 17 1.48 13.52 -6.79
C ARG A 17 1.07 12.07 -6.54
N THR A 18 0.10 11.57 -7.31
CA THR A 18 -0.46 10.23 -7.10
C THR A 18 0.39 9.13 -7.75
N THR A 19 1.47 9.49 -8.46
CA THR A 19 2.27 8.54 -9.28
C THR A 19 3.58 8.06 -8.66
N GLU A 20 3.91 8.41 -7.41
CA GLU A 20 4.97 7.66 -6.72
C GLU A 20 4.49 6.24 -6.50
N THR A 21 5.24 5.28 -7.05
CA THR A 21 4.90 3.87 -7.05
C THR A 21 5.03 3.34 -5.62
N ASP A 22 3.99 3.57 -4.82
CA ASP A 22 4.02 3.41 -3.36
C ASP A 22 3.89 1.94 -2.91
N PHE A 23 4.29 1.02 -3.79
CA PHE A 23 4.21 -0.41 -3.57
C PHE A 23 5.55 -0.95 -3.07
N VAL A 24 5.49 -1.68 -1.97
CA VAL A 24 6.63 -2.44 -1.45
C VAL A 24 6.48 -3.88 -1.91
N TRP A 25 7.53 -4.38 -2.56
CA TRP A 25 7.58 -5.73 -3.10
C TRP A 25 8.30 -6.67 -2.14
N THR A 26 7.94 -7.96 -2.23
CA THR A 26 8.49 -9.08 -1.47
C THR A 26 8.18 -9.04 0.03
N ALA A 27 8.17 -10.21 0.67
CA ALA A 27 8.00 -10.29 2.12
C ALA A 27 9.12 -9.55 2.86
N SER A 28 10.37 -9.69 2.40
CA SER A 28 11.53 -9.04 3.02
C SER A 28 11.49 -7.51 2.87
N GLY A 29 11.03 -7.00 1.73
CA GLY A 29 10.87 -5.56 1.52
C GLY A 29 9.81 -4.97 2.45
N ILE A 30 8.66 -5.64 2.55
CA ILE A 30 7.57 -5.23 3.46
C ILE A 30 8.04 -5.33 4.92
N ALA A 31 8.75 -6.40 5.28
CA ALA A 31 9.29 -6.61 6.62
C ALA A 31 10.27 -5.49 7.02
N ARG A 32 11.18 -5.13 6.11
CA ARG A 32 12.12 -4.01 6.30
C ARG A 32 11.38 -2.69 6.46
N PHE A 33 10.34 -2.45 5.67
CA PHE A 33 9.52 -1.23 5.78
C PHE A 33 8.81 -1.13 7.14
N LEU A 34 8.32 -2.26 7.67
CA LEU A 34 7.63 -2.32 8.95
C LEU A 34 8.57 -2.49 10.16
N GLY A 35 9.87 -2.71 9.95
CA GLY A 35 10.83 -2.99 11.01
C GLY A 35 10.59 -4.35 11.69
N CYS A 36 10.07 -5.33 10.97
CA CYS A 36 9.74 -6.66 11.50
C CYS A 36 10.38 -7.80 10.70
N GLY A 37 10.09 -9.05 11.10
CA GLY A 37 10.53 -10.26 10.40
C GLY A 37 9.62 -10.66 9.23
N PRO A 38 10.13 -11.33 8.17
CA PRO A 38 9.32 -11.79 7.03
C PRO A 38 8.19 -12.76 7.41
N ASP A 39 8.34 -13.53 8.49
CA ASP A 39 7.30 -14.45 8.97
C ASP A 39 6.09 -13.71 9.54
N LEU A 40 6.32 -12.53 10.15
CA LEU A 40 5.23 -11.66 10.59
C LEU A 40 4.43 -11.15 9.40
N VAL A 41 5.09 -10.79 8.31
CA VAL A 41 4.43 -10.34 7.08
C VAL A 41 3.52 -11.43 6.50
N ARG A 42 3.92 -12.70 6.56
CA ARG A 42 3.09 -13.84 6.15
C ARG A 42 1.87 -13.99 7.05
N SER A 43 2.08 -13.91 8.37
CA SER A 43 0.99 -13.98 9.36
C SER A 43 -0.01 -12.82 9.22
N MET A 44 0.49 -11.60 8.98
CA MET A 44 -0.36 -10.42 8.72
C MET A 44 -1.21 -10.61 7.47
N ARG A 45 -0.63 -11.17 6.40
CA ARG A 45 -1.37 -11.49 5.18
C ARG A 45 -2.50 -12.49 5.46
N GLU A 46 -2.23 -13.54 6.23
CA GLU A 46 -3.24 -14.52 6.65
C GLU A 46 -4.32 -13.90 7.53
N ALA A 47 -3.96 -12.90 8.34
CA ALA A 47 -4.89 -12.07 9.13
C ALA A 47 -5.65 -11.02 8.30
N GLY A 48 -5.48 -10.98 6.98
CA GLY A 48 -6.22 -10.10 6.08
C GLY A 48 -5.61 -8.71 5.88
N ALA A 49 -4.31 -8.52 6.16
CA ALA A 49 -3.60 -7.32 5.75
C ALA A 49 -3.63 -7.15 4.21
N PRO A 50 -3.55 -5.89 3.69
CA PRO A 50 -3.62 -5.59 2.25
C PRO A 50 -2.33 -5.95 1.49
N ILE A 51 -1.85 -7.18 1.70
CA ILE A 51 -0.67 -7.77 1.09
C ILE A 51 -1.17 -8.70 -0.02
N ARG A 52 -1.05 -8.22 -1.26
CA ARG A 52 -1.52 -8.89 -2.47
C ARG A 52 -0.44 -9.82 -3.02
N GLN A 53 -0.85 -10.79 -3.83
CA GLN A 53 0.06 -11.72 -4.52
C GLN A 53 -0.25 -11.67 -6.02
N VAL A 54 0.78 -11.54 -6.86
CA VAL A 54 0.61 -11.38 -8.32
C VAL A 54 0.00 -12.63 -8.97
N ARG A 55 0.41 -13.81 -8.50
CA ARG A 55 -0.09 -15.13 -8.93
C ARG A 55 0.15 -16.14 -7.83
N LYS A 56 -0.58 -17.27 -7.82
CA LYS A 56 -0.37 -18.34 -6.83
C LYS A 56 1.09 -18.81 -6.85
N GLY A 57 1.79 -18.71 -5.71
CA GLY A 57 3.23 -19.01 -5.59
C GLY A 57 4.18 -17.92 -6.10
N GLY A 58 3.67 -16.78 -6.58
CA GLY A 58 4.47 -15.63 -7.04
C GLY A 58 4.84 -14.65 -5.93
N GLN A 59 5.48 -13.55 -6.33
CA GLN A 59 5.84 -12.44 -5.43
C GLN A 59 4.60 -11.78 -4.81
N ILE A 60 4.80 -11.29 -3.58
CA ILE A 60 3.81 -10.48 -2.86
C ILE A 60 4.18 -9.00 -2.92
N TYR A 61 3.19 -8.14 -2.80
CA TYR A 61 3.35 -6.70 -2.76
C TYR A 61 2.26 -6.06 -1.90
N ALA A 62 2.53 -4.88 -1.35
CA ALA A 62 1.56 -4.09 -0.59
C ALA A 62 1.73 -2.60 -0.90
N SER A 63 0.62 -1.85 -0.94
CA SER A 63 0.69 -0.39 -0.93
C SER A 63 1.10 0.08 0.46
N ARG A 64 2.05 1.01 0.56
CA ARG A 64 2.48 1.58 1.84
C ARG A 64 1.32 2.23 2.58
N ALA A 65 0.53 3.06 1.88
CA ALA A 65 -0.60 3.76 2.46
C ALA A 65 -1.65 2.79 3.01
N GLU A 66 -2.10 1.82 2.22
CA GLU A 66 -3.09 0.83 2.65
C GLU A 66 -2.58 0.00 3.84
N LEU A 67 -1.30 -0.39 3.81
CA LEU A 67 -0.70 -1.18 4.87
C LEU A 67 -0.63 -0.40 6.19
N LEU A 68 -0.23 0.87 6.15
CA LEU A 68 -0.20 1.75 7.31
C LEU A 68 -1.60 2.02 7.86
N ASP A 69 -2.59 2.23 6.99
CA ASP A 69 -3.97 2.46 7.41
C ASP A 69 -4.61 1.21 8.03
N TRP A 70 -4.28 0.03 7.50
CA TRP A 70 -4.67 -1.24 8.09
C TRP A 70 -4.05 -1.44 9.48
N LEU A 71 -2.77 -1.09 9.66
CA LEU A 71 -2.08 -1.18 10.96
C LEU A 71 -2.74 -0.29 12.01
N LYS A 72 -2.97 0.99 11.70
CA LYS A 72 -3.67 1.94 12.59
C LYS A 72 -5.07 1.42 12.98
N SER A 73 -5.76 0.79 12.04
CA SER A 73 -7.11 0.26 12.27
C SER A 73 -7.12 -1.02 13.11
N ASN A 74 -6.01 -1.77 13.19
CA ASN A 74 -5.87 -2.92 14.09
C ASN A 74 -5.47 -2.50 15.50
N GLU A 75 -4.61 -1.50 15.64
CA GLU A 75 -4.23 -0.95 16.96
C GLU A 75 -5.46 -0.46 17.73
N ARG A 76 -6.37 0.27 17.05
CA ARG A 76 -7.65 0.72 17.63
C ARG A 76 -8.62 -0.39 18.04
N ARG A 77 -8.45 -1.60 17.52
CA ARG A 77 -9.28 -2.76 17.88
C ARG A 77 -8.69 -3.57 19.04
N ALA A 78 -7.43 -3.34 19.39
CA ALA A 78 -6.71 -4.07 20.42
C ALA A 78 -6.71 -3.36 21.79
N GLY A 79 -7.13 -2.09 21.85
CA GLY A 79 -7.35 -1.32 23.08
C GLY A 79 -8.84 -1.14 23.36
#